data_AF-A0A2D9HSB1-F1
#
_entry.id   AF-A0A2D9HSB1-F1
#
_cell.length_a   1.000
_cell.length_b   1.000
_cell.length_c   1.000
_cell.angle_alpha   90.00
_cell.angle_beta   90.00
_cell.angle_gamma   90.00
#
_symmetry.space_group_name_H-M   'P 1'
#
loop_
_entity.id
_entity.type
_entity.pdbx_description
1 polymer ?
#
loop_
_entity_poly.entity_id
_entity_poly.type
_entity_poly.pdbx_seq_one_letter_code
_entity_poly.pdbx_strand_id
1 'polypeptide(L)'
;SPFDHQDAEEYAAQYLGDRDRSSAAVSPLLGTYKGWPDMYLEYAEDEFLAPDVVELSQKLTQDQVSLTVRTEPQAVHGWQLLPDFLPESKRSIAALAAWSRAQLGLPPLT
;
A
#
# COMPACT_ATOMS: atom_id res chain seq x y z
N SER A 1 -14.16 -0.09 6.90
CA SER A 1 -14.07 0.76 5.69
C SER A 1 -15.43 1.36 5.41
N PRO A 2 -15.54 2.64 4.96
CA PRO A 2 -16.82 3.17 4.47
C PRO A 2 -17.23 2.57 3.12
N PHE A 3 -16.32 1.88 2.43
CA PHE A 3 -16.54 1.19 1.15
C PHE A 3 -16.65 -0.31 1.37
N ASP A 4 -17.54 -0.95 0.63
CA ASP A 4 -17.72 -2.40 0.62
C ASP A 4 -17.33 -3.04 -0.74
N HIS A 5 -17.66 -4.32 -0.89
CA HIS A 5 -17.39 -5.08 -2.11
C HIS A 5 -18.10 -4.50 -3.33
N GLN A 6 -19.36 -4.06 -3.19
CA GLN A 6 -20.12 -3.51 -4.30
C GLN A 6 -19.51 -2.20 -4.78
N ASP A 7 -19.13 -1.32 -3.85
CA ASP A 7 -18.42 -0.07 -4.18
C ASP A 7 -17.12 -0.37 -4.94
N ALA A 8 -16.34 -1.37 -4.48
CA ALA A 8 -15.10 -1.76 -5.13
C ALA A 8 -15.31 -2.28 -6.56
N GLU A 9 -16.35 -3.08 -6.80
CA GLU A 9 -16.70 -3.56 -8.14
C GLU A 9 -17.15 -2.42 -9.07
N GLU A 10 -17.94 -1.47 -8.55
CA GLU A 10 -18.40 -0.31 -9.31
C GLU A 10 -17.21 0.61 -9.69
N TYR A 11 -16.30 0.88 -8.76
CA TYR A 11 -15.09 1.67 -9.05
C TYR A 11 -14.16 0.95 -10.03
N ALA A 12 -14.01 -0.37 -9.90
CA ALA A 12 -13.22 -1.15 -10.84
C ALA A 12 -13.82 -1.10 -12.25
N ALA A 13 -15.15 -1.24 -12.39
CA ALA A 13 -15.81 -1.16 -13.69
C ALA A 13 -15.64 0.22 -14.34
N GLN A 14 -15.80 1.30 -13.56
CA GLN A 14 -15.61 2.67 -14.03
C GLN A 14 -14.16 2.95 -14.48
N TYR A 15 -13.18 2.46 -13.72
CA TYR A 15 -11.76 2.62 -14.05
C TYR A 15 -11.34 1.81 -15.29
N LEU A 16 -11.81 0.56 -15.39
CA LEU A 16 -11.42 -0.35 -16.46
C LEU A 16 -12.01 0.03 -17.81
N GLY A 17 -13.27 0.50 -17.85
CA GLY A 17 -14.03 0.56 -19.11
C GLY A 17 -14.01 -0.80 -19.80
N ASP A 18 -13.55 -0.84 -21.06
CA ASP A 18 -13.46 -2.07 -21.85
C ASP A 18 -12.12 -2.82 -21.70
N ARG A 19 -11.23 -2.40 -20.78
CA ARG A 19 -9.92 -3.03 -20.60
C ARG A 19 -10.04 -4.37 -19.89
N ASP A 20 -9.18 -5.31 -20.26
CA ASP A 20 -9.07 -6.61 -19.62
C ASP A 20 -8.64 -6.47 -18.16
N ARG A 21 -9.53 -6.87 -17.25
CA ARG A 21 -9.31 -6.84 -15.79
C ARG A 21 -8.18 -7.76 -15.33
N SER A 22 -7.78 -8.74 -16.13
CA SER A 22 -6.67 -9.65 -15.82
C SER A 22 -5.30 -9.10 -16.25
N SER A 23 -5.27 -7.92 -16.88
CA SER A 23 -4.02 -7.28 -17.24
C SER A 23 -3.26 -6.81 -15.99
N ALA A 24 -1.97 -7.16 -15.92
CA ALA A 24 -1.08 -6.71 -14.84
C ALA A 24 -0.94 -5.17 -14.74
N ALA A 25 -1.29 -4.44 -15.80
CA ALA A 25 -1.28 -2.97 -15.80
C ALA A 25 -2.38 -2.35 -14.93
N VAL A 26 -3.45 -3.11 -14.65
CA VAL A 26 -4.60 -2.67 -13.83
C VAL A 26 -4.81 -3.54 -12.60
N SER A 27 -4.26 -4.76 -12.60
CA SER A 27 -4.22 -5.68 -11.45
C SER A 27 -2.78 -6.12 -11.18
N PRO A 28 -1.98 -5.30 -10.47
CA PRO A 28 -0.54 -5.53 -10.30
C PRO A 28 -0.17 -6.85 -9.62
N LEU A 29 -1.06 -7.43 -8.81
CA LEU A 29 -0.91 -8.77 -8.23
C LEU A 29 -0.63 -9.87 -9.29
N LEU A 30 -1.09 -9.66 -10.53
CA LEU A 30 -0.89 -10.59 -11.64
C LEU A 30 0.45 -10.36 -12.39
N GLY A 31 1.22 -9.33 -12.04
CA GLY A 31 2.46 -8.93 -12.70
C GLY A 31 3.71 -9.67 -12.21
N THR A 32 4.88 -9.07 -12.40
CA THR A 32 6.14 -9.46 -11.77
C THR A 32 6.87 -8.22 -11.28
N TYR A 33 7.60 -8.38 -10.19
CA TYR A 33 8.35 -7.33 -9.52
C TYR A 33 9.87 -7.57 -9.58
N LYS A 34 10.34 -8.53 -10.38
CA LYS A 34 11.79 -8.77 -10.54
C LYS A 34 12.50 -7.51 -11.01
N GLY A 35 13.55 -7.13 -10.29
CA GLY A 35 14.34 -5.93 -10.59
C GLY A 35 13.67 -4.62 -10.17
N TRP A 36 12.57 -4.65 -9.42
CA TRP A 36 12.01 -3.46 -8.80
C TRP A 36 12.93 -2.91 -7.69
N PRO A 37 12.85 -1.60 -7.42
CA PRO A 37 13.57 -0.99 -6.30
C PRO A 37 13.01 -1.46 -4.95
N ASP A 38 13.69 -1.08 -3.87
CA ASP A 38 13.18 -1.24 -2.50
C ASP A 38 11.76 -0.67 -2.37
N MET A 39 10.87 -1.44 -1.76
CA MET A 39 9.46 -1.10 -1.60
C MET A 39 9.11 -0.86 -0.13
N TYR A 40 8.19 0.08 0.09
CA TYR A 40 7.54 0.33 1.37
C TYR A 40 6.04 0.11 1.22
N LEU A 41 5.47 -0.75 2.06
CA LEU A 41 4.04 -1.00 2.14
C LEU A 41 3.54 -0.68 3.54
N GLU A 42 2.42 0.04 3.63
CA GLU A 42 1.75 0.33 4.89
C GLU A 42 0.25 0.18 4.75
N TYR A 43 -0.36 -0.64 5.61
CA TYR A 43 -1.77 -1.01 5.54
C TYR A 43 -2.33 -1.29 6.94
N ALA A 44 -3.65 -1.20 7.08
CA ALA A 44 -4.31 -1.52 8.34
C ALA A 44 -4.65 -3.02 8.38
N GLU A 45 -4.40 -3.69 9.50
CA GLU A 45 -4.61 -5.15 9.57
C GLU A 45 -6.11 -5.50 9.45
N ASP A 46 -6.97 -4.67 10.02
CA ASP A 46 -8.43 -4.79 9.98
C ASP A 46 -9.06 -3.91 8.88
N GLU A 47 -8.56 -4.02 7.64
CA GLU A 47 -9.16 -3.36 6.48
C GLU A 47 -9.49 -4.29 5.32
N PHE A 48 -10.45 -3.87 4.49
CA PHE A 48 -10.95 -4.66 3.36
C PHE A 48 -9.85 -5.05 2.35
N LEU A 49 -8.84 -4.19 2.17
CA LEU A 49 -7.73 -4.40 1.23
C LEU A 49 -6.50 -5.06 1.87
N ALA A 50 -6.54 -5.41 3.17
CA ALA A 50 -5.43 -6.09 3.83
C ALA A 50 -4.98 -7.38 3.10
N PRO A 51 -5.90 -8.24 2.61
CA PRO A 51 -5.50 -9.45 1.87
C PRO A 51 -4.66 -9.15 0.62
N ASP A 52 -4.98 -8.09 -0.13
CA ASP A 52 -4.22 -7.67 -1.32
C ASP A 52 -2.79 -7.27 -0.97
N VAL A 53 -2.60 -6.55 0.15
CA VAL A 53 -1.27 -6.13 0.60
C VAL A 53 -0.45 -7.33 1.08
N VAL A 54 -1.08 -8.31 1.73
CA VAL A 54 -0.43 -9.56 2.14
C VAL A 54 0.04 -10.36 0.92
N GLU A 55 -0.83 -10.54 -0.08
CA GLU A 55 -0.48 -11.24 -1.33
C GLU A 55 0.64 -10.51 -2.08
N LEU A 56 0.55 -9.18 -2.18
CA LEU A 56 1.61 -8.36 -2.80
C LEU A 56 2.94 -8.52 -2.07
N SER A 57 2.93 -8.52 -0.73
CA SER A 57 4.15 -8.66 0.08
C SER A 57 4.83 -10.01 -0.15
N GLN A 58 4.05 -11.09 -0.25
CA GLN A 58 4.57 -12.43 -0.58
C GLN A 58 5.20 -12.45 -1.96
N LYS A 59 4.52 -11.84 -2.94
CA LYS A 59 4.99 -11.78 -4.33
C LYS A 59 6.27 -10.96 -4.48
N LEU A 60 6.37 -9.81 -3.81
CA LEU A 60 7.58 -8.99 -3.75
C LEU A 60 8.75 -9.77 -3.13
N THR A 61 8.48 -10.51 -2.05
CA THR A 61 9.48 -11.36 -1.40
C THR A 61 9.97 -12.48 -2.32
N GLN A 62 9.06 -13.16 -3.03
CA GLN A 62 9.40 -14.21 -4.01
C GLN A 62 10.23 -13.66 -5.18
N ASP A 63 9.93 -12.46 -5.65
CA ASP A 63 10.67 -11.76 -6.70
C ASP A 63 11.96 -11.07 -6.19
N GLN A 64 12.36 -11.35 -4.94
CA GLN A 64 13.59 -10.88 -4.29
C GLN A 64 13.68 -9.35 -4.17
N VAL A 65 12.55 -8.68 -4.02
CA VAL A 65 12.48 -7.25 -3.75
C VAL A 65 12.66 -6.98 -2.26
N SER A 66 13.56 -6.06 -1.92
CA SER A 66 13.69 -5.56 -0.54
C SER A 66 12.38 -4.87 -0.13
N LEU A 67 11.77 -5.35 0.95
CA LEU A 67 10.46 -4.88 1.38
C LEU A 67 10.49 -4.41 2.83
N THR A 68 9.98 -3.21 3.07
CA THR A 68 9.60 -2.71 4.41
C THR A 68 8.08 -2.74 4.52
N VAL A 69 7.55 -3.49 5.49
CA VAL A 69 6.12 -3.51 5.78
C VAL A 69 5.88 -2.88 7.14
N ARG A 70 4.90 -1.98 7.22
CA ARG A 70 4.40 -1.40 8.46
C ARG A 70 2.90 -1.61 8.56
N THR A 71 2.40 -1.87 9.76
CA THR A 71 0.96 -2.04 9.98
C THR A 71 0.47 -1.16 11.13
N GLU A 72 -0.82 -0.83 11.08
CA GLU A 72 -1.57 -0.34 12.23
C GLU A 72 -2.78 -1.28 12.42
N PRO A 73 -3.02 -1.86 13.62
CA PRO A 73 -4.00 -2.95 13.75
C PRO A 73 -5.44 -2.57 13.37
N GLN A 74 -5.87 -1.36 13.69
CA GLN A 74 -7.27 -0.94 13.58
C GLN A 74 -7.43 0.44 12.95
N ALA A 75 -6.47 0.88 12.15
CA ALA A 75 -6.57 2.17 11.47
C ALA A 75 -7.64 2.13 10.37
N VAL A 76 -8.30 3.26 10.12
CA VAL A 76 -9.26 3.39 9.02
C VAL A 76 -8.53 3.52 7.69
N HIS A 77 -9.07 2.96 6.61
CA HIS A 77 -8.46 3.09 5.28
C HIS A 77 -8.10 4.56 4.95
N GLY A 78 -6.85 4.81 4.57
CA GLY A 78 -6.34 6.15 4.26
C GLY A 78 -6.04 7.04 5.48
N TRP A 79 -5.92 6.48 6.69
CA TRP A 79 -5.65 7.23 7.92
C TRP A 79 -4.45 8.17 7.83
N GLN A 80 -3.45 7.86 7.00
CA GLN A 80 -2.23 8.65 6.79
C GLN A 80 -2.53 10.10 6.34
N LEU A 81 -3.72 10.36 5.80
CA LEU A 81 -4.16 11.69 5.36
C LEU A 81 -4.56 12.64 6.51
N LEU A 82 -4.63 12.14 7.75
CA LEU A 82 -5.12 12.90 8.92
C LEU A 82 -4.08 13.02 10.06
N PRO A 83 -2.83 13.46 9.80
CA PRO A 83 -1.74 13.43 10.78
C PRO A 83 -1.94 14.37 11.98
N ASP A 84 -2.75 15.42 11.82
CA ASP A 84 -3.06 16.36 12.89
C ASP A 84 -4.16 15.85 13.83
N PHE A 85 -4.91 14.82 13.42
CA PHE A 85 -6.07 14.32 14.13
C PHE A 85 -5.87 12.91 14.71
N LEU A 86 -5.08 12.08 14.04
CA LEU A 86 -4.89 10.67 14.40
C LEU A 86 -3.43 10.39 14.81
N PRO A 87 -3.18 9.90 16.04
CA PRO A 87 -1.83 9.55 16.48
C PRO A 87 -1.13 8.54 15.57
N GLU A 88 -1.84 7.52 15.08
CA GLU A 88 -1.37 6.53 14.12
C GLU A 88 -0.94 7.18 12.81
N SER A 89 -1.73 8.13 12.30
CA SER A 89 -1.40 8.88 11.09
C SER A 89 -0.10 9.65 11.23
N LYS A 90 0.08 10.35 12.35
CA LYS A 90 1.33 11.07 12.64
C LYS A 90 2.54 10.14 12.65
N ARG A 91 2.42 8.95 13.26
CA ARG A 91 3.50 7.95 13.28
C ARG A 91 3.77 7.34 11.89
N SER A 92 2.73 7.09 11.10
CA SER A 92 2.83 6.57 9.72
C SER A 92 3.56 7.55 8.83
N ILE A 93 3.15 8.82 8.82
CA ILE A 93 3.82 9.87 8.03
C ILE A 93 5.28 10.05 8.45
N ALA A 94 5.56 10.03 9.76
CA ALA A 94 6.94 10.12 10.25
C ALA A 94 7.80 8.95 9.77
N ALA A 95 7.28 7.72 9.77
CA ALA A 95 8.02 6.55 9.28
C ALA A 95 8.21 6.55 7.77
N LEU A 96 7.17 6.88 6.99
CA LEU A 96 7.28 7.02 5.55
C LEU A 96 8.33 8.08 5.17
N ALA A 97 8.33 9.22 5.88
CA ALA A 97 9.32 10.27 5.68
C ALA A 97 10.73 9.80 6.03
N ALA A 98 10.92 9.09 7.16
CA ALA A 98 12.21 8.55 7.55
C ALA A 98 12.74 7.52 6.53
N TRP A 99 11.87 6.59 6.10
CA TRP A 99 12.20 5.59 5.08
C TRP A 99 12.59 6.25 3.75
N SER A 100 11.77 7.17 3.24
CA SER A 100 12.04 7.87 1.98
C SER A 100 13.35 8.64 2.01
N ARG A 101 13.67 9.28 3.14
CA ARG A 101 14.94 10.00 3.31
C ARG A 101 16.13 9.06 3.35
N ALA A 102 16.02 7.91 4.01
CA ALA A 102 17.07 6.89 4.02
C ALA A 102 17.34 6.36 2.60
N GLN A 103 16.30 6.09 1.80
CA GLN A 103 16.42 5.67 0.41
C GLN A 103 17.12 6.72 -0.48
N LEU A 104 16.94 8.00 -0.14
CA LEU A 104 17.58 9.12 -0.84
C LEU A 104 18.94 9.54 -0.24
N GLY A 105 19.43 8.87 0.81
CA GLY A 105 20.67 9.25 1.50
C GLY A 105 20.62 10.60 2.21
N LEU A 106 19.43 11.07 2.59
CA LEU A 106 19.20 12.34 3.28
C LEU A 106 19.26 12.17 4.81
N PRO A 107 19.70 13.19 5.57
CA PRO A 107 19.75 13.11 7.04
C PRO A 107 18.35 13.00 7.66
N PRO A 108 18.17 12.53 8.91
CA PRO A 108 16.86 12.51 9.56
C PRO A 108 16.18 13.89 9.66
N LEU A 109 14.86 13.90 9.78
CA LEU A 109 14.13 15.13 10.14
C LEU A 109 14.39 15.45 11.62
N THR A 110 14.77 16.70 11.89
CA THR A 110 14.98 17.26 13.24
C THR A 110 13.69 17.86 13.78
#